data_AF-B8I8U6-F1
#
_entry.id   AF-B8I8U6-F1
#
_cell.length_a   1.000
_cell.length_b   1.000
_cell.length_c   1.000
_cell.angle_alpha   90.00
_cell.angle_beta   90.00
_cell.angle_gamma   90.00
#
_symmetry.space_group_name_H-M   'P 1'
#
loop_
_entity.id
_entity.type
_entity.pdbx_description
1 polymer ?
#
loop_
_entity_poly.entity_id
_entity_poly.type
_entity_poly.pdbx_seq_one_letter_code
_entity_poly.pdbx_strand_id
1 'polypeptide(L)'
;MKSKYNTFIDFFLLQKDFYSKLTDKSLWLYIGIVFVGLRDVIFYILNPQNPKGFFITNLSFDLKTASILLITALLIGFIDVLCFSYPVFDVIKHFKKKSERYNASVVNTYSSLITKVMKVYILANIILTPMDIIIYFSSRWTLSTDSMILLFITTVMGILSYFWFNGVITRGLCMLFRLSNNVRGLVFVLVFFWNALISSAIQYLLSLVIMRL
;
A
#
# COMPACT_ATOMS: atom_id res chain seq x y z
N MET A 1 19.99 -22.69 16.00
CA MET A 1 19.28 -21.67 16.80
C MET A 1 18.66 -20.62 15.88
N LYS A 2 17.34 -20.68 15.62
CA LYS A 2 16.63 -19.55 14.98
C LYS A 2 16.59 -18.43 16.02
N SER A 3 17.39 -17.38 15.82
CA SER A 3 17.48 -16.23 16.72
C SER A 3 16.08 -15.65 16.97
N LYS A 4 15.73 -15.39 18.24
CA LYS A 4 14.48 -14.73 18.68
C LYS A 4 14.19 -13.42 17.93
N TYR A 5 15.22 -12.78 17.38
CA TYR A 5 15.12 -11.56 16.58
C TYR A 5 14.36 -11.76 15.26
N ASN A 6 14.49 -12.95 14.65
CA ASN A 6 13.73 -13.29 13.45
C ASN A 6 12.23 -13.31 13.76
N THR A 7 11.82 -13.75 14.95
CA THR A 7 10.40 -13.87 15.31
C THR A 7 9.69 -12.50 15.38
N PHE A 8 10.34 -11.45 15.90
CA PHE A 8 9.76 -10.10 15.97
C PHE A 8 9.65 -9.44 14.59
N ILE A 9 10.72 -9.53 13.78
CA ILE A 9 10.70 -9.01 12.41
C ILE A 9 9.72 -9.81 11.54
N ASP A 10 9.55 -11.10 11.83
CA ASP A 10 8.58 -11.97 11.15
C ASP A 10 7.15 -11.68 11.59
N PHE A 11 6.91 -11.20 12.81
CA PHE A 11 5.61 -10.70 13.23
C PHE A 11 5.30 -9.35 12.57
N PHE A 12 6.26 -8.42 12.60
CA PHE A 12 6.07 -7.06 12.08
C PHE A 12 5.97 -7.01 10.56
N LEU A 13 6.78 -7.78 9.82
CA LEU A 13 6.80 -7.76 8.34
C LEU A 13 6.06 -8.93 7.68
N LEU A 14 5.23 -9.65 8.47
CA LEU A 14 4.67 -10.98 8.22
C LEU A 14 5.67 -12.11 7.99
N GLN A 15 5.27 -13.29 8.45
CA GLN A 15 6.04 -14.50 8.31
C GLN A 15 6.28 -14.83 6.84
N LYS A 16 7.51 -15.27 6.55
CA LYS A 16 7.97 -15.71 5.23
C LYS A 16 7.04 -16.75 4.60
N ASP A 17 6.51 -17.63 5.44
CA ASP A 17 5.63 -18.74 5.04
C ASP A 17 4.21 -18.29 4.64
N PHE A 18 3.82 -17.07 5.00
CA PHE A 18 2.53 -16.51 4.58
C PHE A 18 2.57 -16.13 3.10
N TYR A 19 3.66 -15.49 2.67
CA TYR A 19 3.85 -15.09 1.27
C TYR A 19 3.99 -16.28 0.31
N SER A 20 4.56 -17.40 0.76
CA SER A 20 4.71 -18.60 -0.06
C SER A 20 3.38 -19.34 -0.29
N LYS A 21 2.36 -19.08 0.53
CA LYS A 21 1.01 -19.68 0.44
C LYS A 21 0.03 -18.85 -0.38
N LEU A 22 0.47 -17.76 -1.00
CA LEU A 22 -0.39 -16.93 -1.85
C LEU A 22 -0.88 -17.75 -3.06
N THR A 23 -2.19 -17.95 -3.10
CA THR A 23 -2.88 -18.70 -4.16
C THR A 23 -3.07 -17.85 -5.43
N ASP A 24 -3.32 -18.49 -6.56
CA ASP A 24 -3.53 -17.82 -7.85
C ASP A 24 -4.99 -17.42 -8.08
N LYS A 25 -5.89 -17.66 -7.10
CA LYS A 25 -7.33 -17.41 -7.23
C LYS A 25 -7.63 -15.91 -7.42
N SER A 26 -8.38 -15.57 -8.46
CA SER A 26 -8.71 -14.18 -8.85
C SER A 26 -9.71 -13.48 -7.91
N LEU A 27 -10.59 -14.22 -7.22
CA LEU A 27 -11.67 -13.63 -6.40
C LEU A 27 -11.13 -12.74 -5.27
N TRP A 28 -10.15 -13.23 -4.50
CA TRP A 28 -9.51 -12.46 -3.42
C TRP A 28 -8.77 -11.21 -3.92
N LEU A 29 -8.36 -11.21 -5.18
CA LEU A 29 -7.69 -10.05 -5.79
C LEU A 29 -8.70 -8.93 -6.05
N TYR A 30 -9.88 -9.24 -6.57
CA TYR A 30 -10.93 -8.22 -6.78
C TYR A 30 -11.38 -7.58 -5.46
N ILE A 31 -11.64 -8.39 -4.43
CA ILE A 31 -11.99 -7.87 -3.10
C ILE A 31 -10.90 -6.94 -2.56
N GLY A 32 -9.63 -7.33 -2.73
CA GLY A 32 -8.49 -6.54 -2.31
C GLY A 32 -8.35 -5.21 -3.04
N ILE A 33 -8.59 -5.18 -4.36
CA ILE A 33 -8.59 -3.95 -5.16
C ILE A 33 -9.65 -2.97 -4.66
N VAL A 34 -10.86 -3.46 -4.41
CA VAL A 34 -11.96 -2.63 -3.85
C VAL A 34 -11.57 -2.07 -2.48
N PHE A 35 -10.96 -2.90 -1.62
CA PHE A 35 -10.50 -2.47 -0.30
C PHE A 35 -9.47 -1.34 -0.38
N VAL A 36 -8.45 -1.47 -1.23
CA VAL A 36 -7.41 -0.44 -1.42
C VAL A 36 -8.04 0.89 -1.86
N GLY A 37 -8.93 0.84 -2.85
CA GLY A 37 -9.62 2.02 -3.34
C GLY A 37 -10.49 2.72 -2.29
N LEU A 38 -11.25 1.95 -1.52
CA LEU A 38 -12.05 2.48 -0.41
C LEU A 38 -11.16 3.11 0.66
N ARG A 39 -10.08 2.43 1.04
CA ARG A 39 -9.08 2.94 1.99
C ARG A 39 -8.57 4.31 1.56
N ASP A 40 -8.09 4.43 0.32
CA ASP A 40 -7.46 5.65 -0.17
C ASP A 40 -8.45 6.83 -0.19
N VAL A 41 -9.67 6.61 -0.67
CA VAL A 41 -10.73 7.64 -0.68
C VAL A 41 -11.10 8.04 0.75
N ILE A 42 -11.33 7.08 1.65
CA ILE A 42 -11.73 7.35 3.04
C ILE A 42 -10.64 8.16 3.75
N PHE A 43 -9.38 7.72 3.72
CA PHE A 43 -8.30 8.43 4.39
C PHE A 43 -8.03 9.80 3.78
N TYR A 44 -8.23 9.97 2.48
CA TYR A 44 -8.12 11.29 1.85
C TYR A 44 -9.19 12.26 2.36
N ILE A 45 -10.45 11.83 2.42
CA ILE A 45 -11.57 12.65 2.91
C ILE A 45 -11.38 12.99 4.39
N LEU A 46 -10.93 12.02 5.18
CA LEU A 46 -10.72 12.18 6.62
C LEU A 46 -9.46 12.97 6.97
N ASN A 47 -8.53 13.21 6.03
CA ASN A 47 -7.27 13.87 6.33
C ASN A 47 -7.48 15.34 6.75
N PRO A 48 -7.18 15.70 8.01
CA PRO A 48 -7.51 17.02 8.54
C PRO A 48 -6.50 18.10 8.13
N GLN A 49 -5.37 17.74 7.51
CA GLN A 49 -4.40 18.69 6.95
C GLN A 49 -4.78 19.20 5.55
N ASN A 50 -5.83 18.64 4.93
CA ASN A 50 -6.33 19.19 3.68
C ASN A 50 -6.92 20.59 3.96
N PRO A 51 -6.49 21.66 3.27
CA PRO A 51 -6.97 23.02 3.51
C PRO A 51 -8.45 23.22 3.14
N LYS A 52 -9.05 22.24 2.44
CA LYS A 52 -10.50 22.11 2.22
C LYS A 52 -11.14 21.00 3.07
N GLY A 53 -10.47 20.52 4.13
CA GLY A 53 -10.95 19.55 5.12
C GLY A 53 -12.23 19.96 5.85
N PHE A 54 -12.77 21.13 5.50
CA PHE A 54 -14.16 21.58 5.61
C PHE A 54 -15.16 20.74 4.75
N PHE A 55 -14.82 19.51 4.39
CA PHE A 55 -15.73 18.60 3.67
C PHE A 55 -16.67 17.85 4.61
N ILE A 56 -16.30 17.65 5.88
CA ILE A 56 -17.13 16.89 6.85
C ILE A 56 -18.27 17.75 7.42
N THR A 57 -18.12 19.07 7.49
CA THR A 57 -19.14 19.97 8.05
C THR A 57 -20.27 20.31 7.08
N ASN A 58 -20.03 20.21 5.76
CA ASN A 58 -20.97 20.65 4.72
C ASN A 58 -21.41 19.56 3.73
N LEU A 59 -20.98 18.29 3.89
CA LEU A 59 -21.47 17.22 3.02
C LEU A 59 -22.93 16.93 3.36
N SER A 60 -23.85 17.37 2.49
CA SER A 60 -25.09 16.62 2.35
C SER A 60 -24.71 15.27 1.76
N PHE A 61 -24.74 14.22 2.60
CA PHE A 61 -24.59 12.84 2.15
C PHE A 61 -25.82 12.47 1.31
N ASP A 62 -25.84 13.00 0.08
CA ASP A 62 -26.82 12.64 -0.91
C ASP A 62 -26.36 11.40 -1.68
N LEU A 63 -27.32 10.62 -2.19
CA LEU A 63 -27.08 9.39 -2.95
C LEU A 63 -26.13 9.62 -4.12
N LYS A 64 -26.19 10.81 -4.74
CA LYS A 64 -25.31 11.21 -5.84
C LYS A 64 -23.84 11.29 -5.41
N THR A 65 -23.56 11.97 -4.30
CA THR A 65 -22.21 12.12 -3.74
C THR A 65 -21.64 10.76 -3.35
N ALA A 66 -22.44 9.94 -2.66
CA ALA A 66 -22.06 8.59 -2.27
C ALA A 66 -21.73 7.70 -3.49
N SER A 67 -22.53 7.79 -4.56
CA SER A 67 -22.29 7.06 -5.80
C SER A 67 -20.97 7.47 -6.48
N ILE A 68 -20.69 8.76 -6.59
CA ILE A 68 -19.45 9.28 -7.19
C ILE A 68 -18.22 8.83 -6.39
N LEU A 69 -18.29 8.90 -5.05
CA LEU A 69 -17.20 8.45 -4.19
C LEU A 69 -16.95 6.94 -4.32
N LEU A 70 -18.01 6.13 -4.42
CA LEU A 70 -17.87 4.68 -4.61
C LEU A 70 -17.24 4.35 -5.96
N ILE A 71 -17.68 4.99 -7.04
CA ILE A 71 -17.08 4.80 -8.38
C ILE A 71 -15.61 5.24 -8.37
N THR A 72 -15.31 6.37 -7.73
CA THR A 72 -13.94 6.87 -7.58
C THR A 72 -13.08 5.89 -6.82
N ALA A 73 -13.57 5.32 -5.71
CA ALA A 73 -12.86 4.30 -4.96
C ALA A 73 -12.54 3.08 -5.82
N LEU A 74 -13.50 2.56 -6.60
CA LEU A 74 -13.27 1.42 -7.49
C LEU A 74 -12.18 1.72 -8.54
N LEU A 75 -12.22 2.91 -9.16
CA LEU A 75 -11.23 3.32 -10.16
C LEU A 75 -9.84 3.52 -9.54
N ILE A 76 -9.76 4.23 -8.42
CA ILE A 76 -8.49 4.50 -7.73
C ILE A 76 -7.87 3.20 -7.25
N GLY A 77 -8.63 2.30 -6.62
CA GLY A 77 -8.09 1.02 -6.18
C GLY A 77 -7.56 0.17 -7.33
N PHE A 78 -8.25 0.19 -8.48
CA PHE A 78 -7.77 -0.51 -9.67
C PHE A 78 -6.48 0.11 -10.22
N ILE A 79 -6.46 1.43 -10.36
CA ILE A 79 -5.29 2.18 -10.84
C ILE A 79 -4.11 1.95 -9.90
N ASP A 80 -4.31 2.09 -8.58
CA ASP A 80 -3.26 1.98 -7.57
C ASP A 80 -2.58 0.60 -7.63
N VAL A 81 -3.38 -0.47 -7.52
CA VAL A 81 -2.85 -1.84 -7.51
C VAL A 81 -2.13 -2.17 -8.82
N LEU A 82 -2.65 -1.74 -9.98
CA LEU A 82 -2.02 -2.00 -11.27
C LEU A 82 -0.77 -1.18 -11.51
N CYS A 83 -0.84 0.14 -11.29
CA CYS A 83 0.26 1.07 -11.48
C CYS A 83 1.39 0.79 -10.49
N PHE A 84 1.11 0.25 -9.31
CA PHE A 84 2.16 -0.27 -8.44
C PHE A 84 2.73 -1.58 -8.97
N SER A 85 1.88 -2.57 -9.22
CA SER A 85 2.33 -3.95 -9.41
C SER A 85 3.07 -4.16 -10.73
N TYR A 86 2.63 -3.53 -11.82
CA TYR A 86 3.19 -3.78 -13.15
C TYR A 86 4.64 -3.28 -13.29
N PRO A 87 4.98 -2.03 -12.95
CA PRO A 87 6.33 -1.51 -13.07
C PRO A 87 7.30 -2.18 -12.08
N VAL A 88 6.84 -2.41 -10.85
CA VAL A 88 7.64 -3.11 -9.83
C VAL A 88 7.93 -4.55 -10.26
N PHE A 89 6.94 -5.26 -10.80
CA PHE A 89 7.11 -6.59 -11.35
C PHE A 89 8.14 -6.61 -12.49
N ASP A 90 8.04 -5.67 -13.42
CA ASP A 90 8.93 -5.63 -14.58
C ASP A 90 10.39 -5.37 -14.17
N VAL A 91 10.65 -4.41 -13.29
CA VAL A 91 12.02 -4.15 -12.82
C VAL A 91 12.57 -5.33 -12.00
N ILE A 92 11.75 -5.95 -11.13
CA ILE A 92 12.20 -7.10 -10.33
C ILE A 92 12.51 -8.33 -11.18
N LYS A 93 11.75 -8.53 -12.25
CA LYS A 93 12.03 -9.58 -13.23
C LYS A 93 13.43 -9.43 -13.83
N HIS A 94 13.90 -8.21 -14.07
CA HIS A 94 15.26 -7.96 -14.55
C HIS A 94 16.33 -8.36 -13.53
N PHE A 95 16.10 -8.13 -12.23
CA PHE A 95 17.01 -8.60 -11.17
C PHE A 95 17.08 -10.13 -11.11
N LYS A 96 15.96 -10.83 -11.32
CA LYS A 96 15.93 -12.31 -11.35
C LYS A 96 16.61 -12.90 -12.58
N LYS A 97 16.45 -12.29 -13.76
CA LYS A 97 17.07 -12.78 -15.02
C LYS A 97 18.61 -12.76 -14.95
N LYS A 98 19.18 -11.90 -14.09
CA LYS A 98 20.62 -11.86 -13.82
C LYS A 98 21.10 -12.95 -12.86
N SER A 99 20.21 -13.56 -12.06
CA SER A 99 20.56 -14.56 -11.04
C SER A 99 20.35 -16.02 -11.46
N GLU A 100 19.43 -16.32 -12.38
CA GLU A 100 19.17 -17.70 -12.86
C GLU A 100 19.13 -17.76 -14.39
N ARG A 101 20.08 -18.51 -14.96
CA ARG A 101 20.18 -18.78 -16.40
C ARG A 101 19.19 -19.92 -16.75
N TYR A 102 18.10 -19.55 -17.45
CA TYR A 102 17.16 -20.39 -18.23
C TYR A 102 16.39 -21.53 -17.53
N ASN A 103 15.06 -21.52 -17.66
CA ASN A 103 14.25 -22.71 -18.01
C ASN A 103 12.84 -22.29 -18.48
N ALA A 104 12.38 -22.92 -19.56
CA ALA A 104 11.33 -22.49 -20.50
C ALA A 104 9.89 -22.95 -20.14
N SER A 105 9.41 -22.65 -18.94
CA SER A 105 7.99 -22.82 -18.52
C SER A 105 7.32 -21.48 -18.15
N VAL A 106 7.70 -20.44 -18.88
CA VAL A 106 7.81 -19.08 -18.33
C VAL A 106 6.53 -18.24 -18.46
N VAL A 107 5.67 -18.49 -19.46
CA VAL A 107 4.55 -17.58 -19.78
C VAL A 107 3.38 -17.72 -18.79
N ASN A 108 2.95 -18.93 -18.42
CA ASN A 108 1.93 -19.12 -17.38
C ASN A 108 2.43 -18.71 -15.97
N THR A 109 3.74 -18.77 -15.77
CA THR A 109 4.38 -18.38 -14.50
C THR A 109 4.34 -16.86 -14.30
N TYR A 110 4.39 -16.05 -15.36
CA TYR A 110 4.38 -14.59 -15.23
C TYR A 110 3.04 -14.00 -14.84
N SER A 111 1.93 -14.49 -15.42
CA SER A 111 0.59 -14.05 -15.01
C SER A 111 0.29 -14.45 -13.56
N SER A 112 0.75 -15.63 -13.14
CA SER A 112 0.68 -16.08 -11.74
C SER A 112 1.55 -15.23 -10.80
N LEU A 113 2.77 -14.84 -11.22
CA LEU A 113 3.63 -13.99 -10.39
C LEU A 113 3.09 -12.57 -10.24
N ILE A 114 2.59 -11.94 -11.31
CA ILE A 114 2.10 -10.56 -11.21
C ILE A 114 0.85 -10.46 -10.33
N THR A 115 -0.04 -11.46 -10.41
CA THR A 115 -1.19 -11.55 -9.49
C THR A 115 -0.76 -11.74 -8.03
N LYS A 116 0.35 -12.44 -7.77
CA LYS A 116 0.94 -12.52 -6.43
C LYS A 116 1.55 -11.18 -5.97
N VAL A 117 2.19 -10.44 -6.86
CA VAL A 117 2.69 -9.07 -6.56
C VAL A 117 1.53 -8.16 -6.16
N MET A 118 0.44 -8.17 -6.92
CA MET A 118 -0.77 -7.41 -6.59
C MET A 118 -1.30 -7.78 -5.20
N LYS A 119 -1.34 -9.08 -4.88
CA LYS A 119 -1.77 -9.54 -3.55
C LYS A 119 -0.85 -9.11 -2.42
N VAL A 120 0.46 -9.07 -2.64
CA VAL A 120 1.42 -8.54 -1.65
C VAL A 120 1.13 -7.07 -1.36
N TYR A 121 0.88 -6.28 -2.41
CA TYR A 121 0.55 -4.88 -2.26
C TYR A 121 -0.78 -4.66 -1.51
N ILE A 122 -1.82 -5.40 -1.88
CA ILE A 122 -3.12 -5.40 -1.19
C ILE A 122 -2.95 -5.78 0.30
N LEU A 123 -2.17 -6.83 0.58
CA LEU A 123 -1.92 -7.29 1.93
C LEU A 123 -1.20 -6.23 2.78
N ALA A 124 -0.21 -5.55 2.20
CA ALA A 124 0.48 -4.46 2.87
C ALA A 124 -0.48 -3.33 3.25
N ASN A 125 -1.44 -3.00 2.37
CA ASN A 125 -2.48 -2.01 2.65
C ASN A 125 -3.39 -2.44 3.80
N ILE A 126 -3.83 -3.71 3.83
CA ILE A 126 -4.66 -4.24 4.92
C ILE A 126 -3.94 -4.13 6.26
N ILE A 127 -2.64 -4.43 6.29
CA ILE A 127 -1.85 -4.47 7.51
C ILE A 127 -1.49 -3.09 8.03
N LEU A 128 -1.33 -2.12 7.12
CA LEU A 128 -1.10 -0.74 7.49
C LEU A 128 -2.37 -0.02 7.95
N THR A 129 -3.54 -0.43 7.46
CA THR A 129 -4.81 0.26 7.73
C THR A 129 -5.08 0.54 9.22
N PRO A 130 -4.89 -0.41 10.17
CA PRO A 130 -5.04 -0.11 11.60
C PRO A 130 -4.10 1.00 12.10
N MET A 131 -2.88 1.06 11.59
CA MET A 131 -1.92 2.10 11.94
C MET A 131 -2.38 3.47 11.43
N ASP A 132 -2.91 3.53 10.21
CA ASP A 132 -3.46 4.77 9.64
C ASP A 132 -4.69 5.27 10.41
N ILE A 133 -5.53 4.36 10.93
CA ILE A 133 -6.65 4.72 11.81
C ILE A 133 -6.14 5.38 13.09
N ILE A 134 -5.09 4.82 13.73
CA ILE A 134 -4.50 5.39 14.95
C ILE A 134 -3.90 6.77 14.65
N ILE A 135 -3.20 6.92 13.52
CA ILE A 135 -2.64 8.20 13.08
C ILE A 135 -3.75 9.24 12.86
N TYR A 136 -4.87 8.85 12.23
CA TYR A 136 -6.02 9.73 12.05
C TYR A 136 -6.55 10.26 13.39
N PHE A 137 -6.87 9.38 14.34
CA PHE A 137 -7.38 9.80 15.64
C PHE A 137 -6.38 10.68 16.40
N SER A 138 -5.10 10.31 16.36
CA SER A 138 -4.05 11.07 17.00
C SER A 138 -3.90 12.47 16.37
N SER A 139 -3.97 12.57 15.03
CA SER A 139 -3.93 13.87 14.32
C SER A 139 -5.13 14.76 14.64
N ARG A 140 -6.33 14.19 14.77
CA ARG A 140 -7.53 14.92 15.16
C ARG A 140 -7.42 15.46 16.58
N TRP A 141 -6.81 14.68 17.48
CA TRP A 141 -6.57 15.10 18.86
C TRP A 141 -5.54 16.22 18.94
N THR A 142 -4.46 16.15 18.16
CA THR A 142 -3.47 17.22 18.03
C THR A 142 -4.14 18.55 17.66
N LEU A 143 -5.01 18.56 16.64
CA LEU A 143 -5.71 19.77 16.19
C LEU A 143 -6.67 20.33 17.23
N SER A 144 -7.29 19.48 18.05
CA SER A 144 -8.20 19.91 19.10
C SER A 144 -7.49 20.48 20.33
N THR A 145 -6.23 20.09 20.58
CA THR A 145 -5.49 20.43 21.80
C THR A 145 -4.33 21.39 21.56
N ASP A 146 -4.00 21.67 20.30
CA ASP A 146 -2.84 22.45 19.85
C ASP A 146 -1.52 21.98 20.49
N SER A 147 -1.40 20.67 20.71
CA SER A 147 -0.26 20.08 21.41
C SER A 147 0.89 19.78 20.45
N MET A 148 1.98 20.54 20.56
CA MET A 148 3.22 20.31 19.80
C MET A 148 3.82 18.92 20.02
N ILE A 149 3.64 18.34 21.21
CA ILE A 149 4.14 16.99 21.53
C ILE A 149 3.34 15.94 20.76
N LEU A 150 2.01 16.05 20.71
CA LEU A 150 1.18 15.14 19.93
C LEU A 150 1.44 15.30 18.42
N LEU A 151 1.72 16.52 17.95
CA LEU A 151 2.15 16.76 16.57
C LEU A 151 3.46 16.03 16.24
N PHE A 152 4.44 16.08 17.15
CA PHE A 152 5.69 15.34 16.98
C PHE A 152 5.46 13.82 16.96
N ILE A 153 4.64 13.29 17.87
CA ILE A 153 4.34 11.86 17.93
C ILE A 153 3.62 11.39 16.65
N THR A 154 2.59 12.12 16.22
CA THR A 154 1.82 11.79 15.00
C THR A 154 2.69 11.78 13.74
N THR A 155 3.55 12.78 13.59
CA THR A 155 4.47 12.86 12.44
C THR A 155 5.48 11.71 12.43
N VAL A 156 6.09 11.39 13.59
CA VAL A 156 7.00 10.24 13.71
C VAL A 156 6.28 8.92 13.38
N MET A 157 5.04 8.74 13.87
CA MET A 157 4.23 7.57 13.57
C MET A 157 3.93 7.44 12.07
N GLY A 158 3.62 8.54 11.38
CA GLY A 158 3.39 8.57 9.93
C GLY A 158 4.64 8.22 9.11
N ILE A 159 5.81 8.70 9.53
CA ILE A 159 7.07 8.31 8.90
C ILE A 159 7.31 6.81 9.10
N LEU A 160 7.15 6.32 10.33
CA LEU A 160 7.39 4.90 10.65
C LEU A 160 6.41 3.98 9.92
N SER A 161 5.13 4.37 9.79
CA SER A 161 4.13 3.62 9.03
C SER A 161 4.51 3.53 7.55
N TYR A 162 5.00 4.63 6.96
CA TYR A 162 5.47 4.62 5.57
C TYR A 162 6.67 3.68 5.36
N PHE A 163 7.67 3.70 6.25
CA PHE A 163 8.78 2.75 6.19
C PHE A 163 8.33 1.31 6.39
N TRP A 164 7.39 1.08 7.32
CA TRP A 164 6.83 -0.24 7.57
C TRP A 164 6.12 -0.80 6.33
N PHE A 165 5.24 -0.02 5.70
CA PHE A 165 4.52 -0.40 4.49
C PHE A 165 5.46 -0.85 3.37
N ASN A 166 6.48 -0.03 3.06
CA ASN A 166 7.46 -0.35 2.03
C ASN A 166 8.32 -1.57 2.41
N GLY A 167 8.59 -1.76 3.72
CA GLY A 167 9.31 -2.92 4.24
C GLY A 167 8.54 -4.23 4.08
N VAL A 168 7.23 -4.22 4.36
CA VAL A 168 6.32 -5.36 4.17
C VAL A 168 6.31 -5.80 2.70
N ILE A 169 6.13 -4.85 1.78
CA ILE A 169 6.11 -5.12 0.34
C ILE A 169 7.46 -5.67 -0.14
N THR A 170 8.56 -5.01 0.23
CA THR A 170 9.91 -5.43 -0.16
C THR A 170 10.18 -6.88 0.27
N ARG A 171 9.80 -7.23 1.49
CA ARG A 171 9.97 -8.59 2.01
C ARG A 171 9.11 -9.59 1.24
N GLY A 172 7.83 -9.26 0.98
CA GLY A 172 6.94 -10.09 0.17
C GLY A 172 7.51 -10.35 -1.23
N LEU A 173 8.03 -9.31 -1.89
CA LEU A 173 8.67 -9.40 -3.21
C LEU A 173 9.95 -10.24 -3.17
N CYS A 174 10.85 -10.03 -2.22
CA CYS A 174 12.06 -10.85 -2.09
C CYS A 174 11.73 -12.33 -1.89
N MET A 175 10.66 -12.66 -1.16
CA MET A 175 10.21 -14.04 -0.95
C MET A 175 9.59 -14.64 -2.22
N LEU A 176 8.71 -13.89 -2.90
CA LEU A 176 8.06 -14.34 -4.14
C LEU A 176 9.07 -14.61 -5.27
N PHE A 177 10.07 -13.75 -5.41
CA PHE A 177 11.08 -13.86 -6.47
C PHE A 177 12.34 -14.62 -6.06
N ARG A 178 12.42 -15.08 -4.80
CA ARG A 178 13.61 -15.75 -4.21
C ARG A 178 14.90 -14.94 -4.40
N LEU A 179 14.82 -13.63 -4.22
CA LEU A 179 15.96 -12.73 -4.42
C LEU A 179 17.01 -12.88 -3.31
N SER A 180 18.28 -12.72 -3.68
CA SER A 180 19.39 -12.75 -2.73
C SER A 180 19.32 -11.58 -1.74
N ASN A 181 19.95 -11.75 -0.57
CA ASN A 181 19.94 -10.71 0.47
C ASN A 181 20.61 -9.40 0.01
N ASN A 182 21.56 -9.49 -0.93
CA ASN A 182 22.35 -8.37 -1.42
C ASN A 182 21.53 -7.38 -2.26
N VAL A 183 20.47 -7.84 -2.94
CA VAL A 183 19.60 -6.96 -3.75
C VAL A 183 18.41 -6.40 -2.98
N ARG A 184 18.17 -6.83 -1.74
CA ARG A 184 17.01 -6.41 -0.95
C ARG A 184 16.97 -4.89 -0.71
N GLY A 185 18.13 -4.27 -0.47
CA GLY A 185 18.22 -2.82 -0.31
C GLY A 185 17.79 -2.05 -1.56
N LEU A 186 18.19 -2.52 -2.74
CA LEU A 186 17.77 -1.92 -4.02
C LEU A 186 16.27 -2.09 -4.27
N VAL A 187 15.71 -3.27 -3.95
CA VAL A 187 14.26 -3.50 -4.05
C VAL A 187 13.51 -2.57 -3.10
N PHE A 188 14.02 -2.35 -1.89
CA PHE A 188 13.42 -1.41 -0.94
C PHE A 188 13.38 0.02 -1.50
N VAL A 189 14.51 0.52 -2.01
CA VAL A 189 14.58 1.85 -2.60
C VAL A 189 13.61 2.00 -3.78
N LEU A 190 13.55 0.98 -4.64
CA LEU A 190 12.61 0.96 -5.77
C LEU A 190 11.16 1.03 -5.31
N VAL A 191 10.76 0.17 -4.37
CA VAL A 191 9.40 0.13 -3.82
C VAL A 191 9.06 1.46 -3.15
N PHE A 192 9.97 1.97 -2.32
CA PHE A 192 9.81 3.22 -1.60
C PHE A 192 9.60 4.42 -2.54
N PHE A 193 10.43 4.54 -3.57
CA PHE A 193 10.34 5.62 -4.55
C PHE A 193 9.08 5.51 -5.40
N TRP A 194 8.78 4.31 -5.91
CA TRP A 194 7.61 4.09 -6.76
C TRP A 194 6.31 4.36 -6.02
N ASN A 195 6.24 3.92 -4.76
CA ASN A 195 5.09 4.16 -3.91
C ASN A 195 4.91 5.65 -3.56
N ALA A 196 6.00 6.42 -3.42
CA ALA A 196 5.91 7.86 -3.19
C ALA A 196 5.31 8.59 -4.40
N LEU A 197 5.73 8.21 -5.61
CA LEU A 197 5.18 8.75 -6.86
C LEU A 197 3.69 8.41 -7.03
N ILE A 198 3.30 7.16 -6.78
CA ILE A 198 1.90 6.75 -6.90
C ILE A 198 1.04 7.45 -5.85
N SER A 199 1.47 7.48 -4.59
CA SER A 199 0.74 8.14 -3.51
C SER A 199 0.48 9.62 -3.82
N SER A 200 1.50 10.35 -4.29
CA SER A 200 1.33 11.75 -4.72
C SER A 200 0.38 11.91 -5.93
N ALA A 201 0.46 11.02 -6.92
CA ALA A 201 -0.44 11.03 -8.07
C ALA A 201 -1.90 10.76 -7.67
N ILE A 202 -2.14 9.78 -6.78
CA ILE A 202 -3.47 9.45 -6.26
C ILE A 202 -4.03 10.61 -5.45
N GLN A 203 -3.24 11.23 -4.58
CA GLN A 203 -3.65 12.41 -3.82
C GLN A 203 -4.08 13.56 -4.74
N TYR A 204 -3.32 13.79 -5.82
CA TYR A 204 -3.68 14.78 -6.82
C TYR A 204 -5.00 14.43 -7.54
N LEU A 205 -5.19 13.19 -7.98
CA LEU A 205 -6.43 12.74 -8.63
C LEU A 205 -7.64 12.88 -7.70
N LEU A 206 -7.51 12.46 -6.44
CA LEU A 206 -8.56 12.60 -5.42
C LEU A 206 -8.90 14.06 -5.17
N SER A 207 -7.90 14.95 -5.15
CA SER A 207 -8.13 16.40 -5.02
C SER A 207 -9.00 16.96 -6.15
N LEU A 208 -8.77 16.52 -7.39
CA LEU A 208 -9.55 16.97 -8.54
C LEU A 208 -11.00 16.49 -8.49
N VAL A 209 -11.22 15.25 -8.06
CA VAL A 209 -12.56 14.69 -7.91
C VAL A 209 -13.32 15.42 -6.81
N ILE A 210 -12.69 15.61 -5.65
CA ILE A 210 -13.31 16.24 -4.50
C ILE A 210 -13.57 17.73 -4.74
N MET A 211 -12.73 18.45 -5.49
CA MET A 211 -13.04 19.84 -5.87
C MET A 211 -14.27 19.99 -6.78
N ARG A 212 -14.72 18.92 -7.42
CA ARG A 212 -15.88 18.92 -8.33
C ARG A 212 -17.16 18.39 -7.68
N LEU A 213 -17.06 17.88 -6.44
CA LEU A 213 -18.17 17.45 -5.59
C LEU A 213 -18.64 18.62 -4.72
#